data_AF-A0A699VN58-F1
#
_entry.id   AF-A0A699VN58-F1
#
_cell.length_a   1.000
_cell.length_b   1.000
_cell.length_c   1.000
_cell.angle_alpha   90.00
_cell.angle_beta   90.00
_cell.angle_gamma   90.00
#
_symmetry.space_group_name_H-M   'P 1'
#
loop_
_entity.id
_entity.type
_entity.pdbx_description
1 polymer ?
#
loop_
_entity_poly.entity_id
_entity_poly.type
_entity_poly.pdbx_seq_one_letter_code
_entity_poly.pdbx_strand_id
1 'polypeptide(L)'
;EEEVYVCQPLGFEDPDHLNKVYKVVKALYGLHQAPRACQDKYVAEILKKFGLTDTKSASTPIDTEKPLLKDPNGEDVDVHTY
;
A
#
# COMPACT_ATOMS: atom_id res chain seq x y z
N GLU A 1 -8.46 -19.77 17.61
CA GLU A 1 -8.00 -18.48 17.08
C GLU A 1 -6.87 -18.75 16.10
N GLU A 2 -6.82 -18.04 14.97
CA GLU A 2 -5.68 -18.11 14.05
C GLU A 2 -4.69 -17.02 14.48
N GLU A 3 -3.51 -17.45 14.96
CA GLU A 3 -2.48 -16.55 15.44
C GLU A 3 -1.50 -16.24 14.30
N VAL A 4 -1.50 -15.00 13.82
CA VAL A 4 -0.61 -14.55 12.75
C VAL A 4 0.61 -13.91 13.36
N TYR A 5 1.79 -14.40 12.97
CA TYR A 5 3.08 -13.86 13.38
C TYR A 5 3.80 -13.24 12.18
N VAL A 6 4.52 -12.15 12.41
CA VAL A 6 5.29 -11.45 11.38
C VAL A 6 6.73 -11.28 11.84
N CYS A 7 7.67 -11.55 10.93
CA CYS A 7 9.10 -11.35 11.15
C CYS A 7 9.45 -9.85 11.25
N GLN A 8 10.59 -9.54 11.87
CA GLN A 8 11.09 -8.18 11.90
C GLN A 8 11.36 -7.69 10.46
N PRO A 9 10.85 -6.51 10.10
CA PRO A 9 11.13 -5.95 8.79
C PRO A 9 12.59 -5.47 8.74
N LEU A 10 13.21 -5.63 7.58
CA LEU A 10 14.58 -5.21 7.32
C LEU A 10 14.74 -3.71 7.66
N GLY A 11 15.69 -3.38 8.53
CA GLY A 11 15.94 -2.01 9.01
C GLY A 11 15.14 -1.59 10.25
N PHE A 12 14.30 -2.46 10.80
CA PHE A 12 13.63 -2.28 12.10
C PHE A 12 13.94 -3.44 13.05
N GLU A 13 15.07 -4.10 12.81
CA GLU A 13 15.54 -5.22 13.60
C GLU A 13 16.00 -4.75 14.99
N ASP A 14 15.57 -5.45 16.03
CA ASP A 14 16.01 -5.24 17.40
C ASP A 14 17.38 -5.92 17.60
N PRO A 15 18.47 -5.16 17.82
CA PRO A 15 19.82 -5.72 17.93
C PRO A 15 19.96 -6.72 19.08
N ASP A 16 19.17 -6.55 20.14
CA ASP A 16 19.21 -7.40 21.33
C ASP A 16 18.29 -8.63 21.18
N HIS A 17 17.39 -8.62 20.18
CA HIS A 17 16.36 -9.65 19.98
C HIS A 17 16.16 -10.03 18.50
N LEU A 18 17.25 -10.42 17.84
CA LEU A 18 17.31 -10.72 16.40
C LEU A 18 16.29 -11.77 15.89
N ASN A 19 15.85 -12.70 16.75
CA ASN A 19 14.93 -13.78 16.36
C ASN A 19 13.49 -13.59 16.84
N LYS A 20 13.11 -12.39 17.30
CA LYS A 20 11.77 -12.14 17.85
C LYS A 20 10.76 -11.87 16.75
N VAL A 21 9.68 -12.63 16.71
CA VAL A 21 8.52 -12.40 15.84
C VAL A 21 7.41 -11.65 16.60
N TYR A 22 6.66 -10.81 15.89
CA TYR A 22 5.54 -10.06 16.47
C TYR A 22 4.21 -10.73 16.17
N LYS A 23 3.32 -10.79 17.17
CA LYS A 23 1.94 -11.27 17.00
C LYS A 23 1.07 -10.15 16.45
N VAL A 24 0.47 -10.36 15.30
CA VAL A 24 -0.46 -9.41 14.69
C VAL A 24 -1.87 -9.66 15.24
N VAL A 25 -2.49 -8.60 15.74
CA VAL A 25 -3.89 -8.65 16.17
C VAL A 25 -4.78 -8.66 14.93
N LYS A 26 -5.75 -9.58 14.86
CA LYS A 26 -6.69 -9.72 13.73
C LYS A 26 -7.38 -8.41 13.32
N ALA A 27 -7.63 -7.50 14.27
CA ALA A 27 -8.19 -6.18 14.00
C ALA A 27 -7.27 -5.33 13.09
N LEU A 28 -5.95 -5.43 13.24
CA LEU A 28 -4.99 -4.72 12.38
C LEU A 28 -4.99 -5.24 10.95
N TYR A 29 -5.22 -6.55 10.76
CA TYR A 29 -5.42 -7.12 9.43
C TYR A 29 -6.66 -6.53 8.75
N GLY A 30 -7.79 -6.47 9.46
CA GLY A 30 -9.00 -5.82 8.96
C GLY A 30 -8.78 -4.34 8.64
N LEU A 31 -8.04 -3.63 9.50
CA LEU A 31 -7.64 -2.23 9.26
C LEU A 31 -6.80 -2.09 7.99
N HIS A 32 -5.86 -3.00 7.73
CA HIS A 32 -5.04 -3.00 6.51
C HIS A 32 -5.86 -3.33 5.25
N GLN A 33 -6.90 -4.17 5.37
CA GLN A 33 -7.82 -4.45 4.27
C GLN A 33 -8.81 -3.30 3.99
N ALA A 34 -9.14 -2.49 5.00
CA ALA A 34 -10.12 -1.42 4.85
C ALA A 34 -9.76 -0.40 3.74
N PRO A 35 -8.51 0.11 3.64
CA PRO A 35 -8.09 0.92 2.49
C PRO A 35 -8.26 0.23 1.14
N ARG A 36 -7.95 -1.07 1.03
CA ARG A 36 -8.14 -1.82 -0.22
C ARG A 36 -9.61 -1.94 -0.60
N ALA A 37 -10.46 -2.31 0.36
CA ALA A 37 -11.90 -2.38 0.14
C ALA A 37 -12.50 -1.01 -0.27
N CYS A 38 -11.97 0.08 0.29
CA CYS A 38 -12.34 1.44 -0.12
C CYS A 38 -11.91 1.76 -1.56
N GLN A 39 -10.70 1.37 -1.96
CA GLN A 39 -10.21 1.56 -3.33
C GLN A 39 -11.05 0.77 -4.33
N ASP A 40 -11.33 -0.51 -4.05
CA ASP A 40 -12.15 -1.36 -4.91
C ASP A 40 -13.54 -0.76 -5.16
N LYS A 41 -14.16 -0.21 -4.10
CA LYS A 41 -15.45 0.47 -4.21
C LYS A 41 -15.36 1.72 -5.08
N TYR A 42 -14.35 2.57 -4.86
CA TYR A 42 -14.15 3.78 -5.66
C TYR A 42 -13.92 3.45 -7.13
N VAL A 43 -13.05 2.48 -7.42
CA VAL A 43 -12.79 1.98 -8.78
C VAL A 43 -14.07 1.48 -9.43
N ALA A 44 -14.88 0.68 -8.73
CA ALA A 44 -16.16 0.20 -9.24
C ALA A 44 -17.13 1.35 -9.55
N GLU A 45 -17.20 2.39 -8.71
CA GLU A 45 -18.03 3.57 -8.97
C GLU A 45 -17.55 4.37 -10.19
N ILE A 46 -16.24 4.54 -10.37
CA ILE A 46 -15.67 5.21 -11.54
C ILE A 46 -15.95 4.41 -12.81
N LEU A 47 -15.68 3.10 -12.82
CA LEU A 47 -15.95 2.24 -13.98
C LEU A 47 -17.43 2.27 -14.36
N LYS A 48 -18.33 2.27 -13.36
CA LYS A 48 -19.76 2.41 -13.59
C LYS A 48 -20.14 3.75 -14.20
N LYS A 49 -19.58 4.87 -13.70
CA LYS A 49 -19.86 6.21 -14.23
C LYS A 49 -19.47 6.38 -15.69
N PHE A 50 -18.39 5.72 -16.13
CA PHE A 50 -17.89 5.80 -17.50
C PHE A 50 -18.36 4.64 -18.40
N GLY A 51 -19.21 3.73 -17.92
CA GLY A 51 -19.70 2.59 -18.70
C GLY A 51 -18.63 1.56 -19.05
N LEU A 52 -17.55 1.49 -18.25
CA LEU A 52 -16.40 0.60 -18.46
C LEU A 52 -16.49 -0.71 -17.67
N THR A 53 -17.69 -1.13 -17.25
CA THR A 53 -17.90 -2.31 -16.41
C THR A 53 -17.56 -3.63 -17.10
N ASP A 54 -17.69 -3.71 -18.42
CA ASP A 54 -17.41 -4.91 -19.22
C ASP A 54 -15.99 -4.94 -19.80
N THR A 55 -15.16 -3.95 -19.46
CA THR A 55 -13.79 -3.86 -19.96
C THR A 55 -12.95 -4.96 -19.33
N LYS A 56 -12.19 -5.68 -20.15
CA LYS A 56 -11.27 -6.72 -19.69
C LYS A 56 -10.25 -6.08 -18.73
N SER A 57 -10.28 -6.48 -17.46
CA SER A 57 -9.30 -6.02 -16.48
C SER A 57 -7.90 -6.43 -16.94
N ALA A 58 -7.06 -5.45 -17.21
CA ALA A 58 -5.63 -5.66 -17.42
C ALA A 58 -4.94 -5.38 -16.09
N SER A 59 -4.51 -6.45 -15.41
CA SER A 59 -3.65 -6.35 -14.24
C SER A 59 -2.21 -6.14 -14.70
N THR A 60 -1.94 -5.05 -15.41
CA THR A 60 -0.58 -4.54 -15.50
C THR A 60 -0.30 -3.94 -14.13
N PRO A 61 0.54 -4.57 -13.27
CA PRO A 61 1.00 -3.89 -12.08
C PRO A 61 1.56 -2.54 -12.52
N ILE A 62 1.18 -1.47 -11.81
CA ILE A 62 1.90 -0.21 -11.93
C ILE A 62 3.36 -0.56 -11.71
N ASP A 63 4.20 -0.21 -12.68
CA ASP A 63 5.63 -0.42 -12.59
C ASP A 63 6.17 0.47 -11.47
N THR A 64 6.29 -0.12 -10.28
CA THR A 64 6.91 0.51 -9.11
C THR A 64 8.40 0.77 -9.33
N GLU A 65 9.00 0.19 -10.37
CA GLU A 65 10.41 0.31 -10.71
C GLU A 65 10.69 1.42 -11.72
N LYS A 66 9.66 2.17 -12.15
CA LYS A 66 9.87 3.41 -12.88
C LYS A 66 10.10 4.52 -11.84
N PRO A 67 11.36 4.86 -11.48
CA PRO A 67 11.61 6.00 -10.63
C PRO A 67 10.95 7.20 -11.29
N LEU A 68 10.16 7.94 -10.51
CA LEU A 68 9.69 9.25 -10.90
C LEU A 68 10.93 10.02 -11.32
N LEU A 69 11.07 10.28 -12.64
CA LEU A 69 12.17 11.07 -13.15
C LEU A 69 12.08 12.40 -12.41
N LYS A 70 13.13 12.73 -11.65
CA LYS A 70 13.25 14.06 -11.06
C LYS A 70 13.16 15.04 -12.22
N ASP A 71 12.22 15.98 -12.15
CA ASP A 71 12.21 17.10 -13.07
C ASP A 71 13.63 17.73 -13.00
N PRO A 72 14.32 17.94 -14.12
CA PRO A 72 15.64 18.57 -14.11
C PRO A 72 15.62 19.98 -13.48
N ASN A 73 14.44 20.57 -13.33
CA ASN A 73 14.20 21.85 -12.68
C ASN A 73 13.47 21.71 -11.32
N GLY A 74 13.43 20.50 -10.74
CA GLY A 74 12.70 20.18 -9.53
C GLY A 74 13.25 20.88 -8.29
N GLU A 75 12.69 22.05 -7.97
CA GLU A 75 12.84 22.65 -6.65
C GLU A 75 12.20 21.73 -5.60
N ASP A 76 12.95 21.50 -4.52
CA ASP A 76 12.47 20.80 -3.34
C ASP A 76 11.42 21.68 -2.67
N VAL A 77 10.14 21.30 -2.80
CA VAL A 77 9.05 21.98 -2.13
C VAL A 77 8.99 21.52 -0.68
N ASP A 78 9.44 22.38 0.22
CA ASP A 78 9.32 22.16 1.67
C ASP A 78 7.84 21.99 2.06
N VAL A 79 7.55 20.82 2.63
CA VAL A 79 6.21 20.40 3.10
C VAL A 79 5.64 21.36 4.15
N HIS A 80 6.46 22.21 4.77
CA HIS A 80 6.02 23.20 5.76
C HIS A 80 5.57 24.56 5.21
N THR A 81 5.43 24.73 3.89
CA THR A 81 5.09 26.04 3.27
C THR A 81 3.60 26.21 2.89
N TYR A 82 2.68 25.83 3.78
CA TYR A 82 1.25 26.22 3.68
C TYR A 82 0.85 27.17 4.81
#